data_AF-A0A7X3VDY6-F1
#
_entry.id   AF-A0A7X3VDY6-F1
#
_cell.length_a   1.000
_cell.length_b   1.000
_cell.length_c   1.000
_cell.angle_alpha   90.00
_cell.angle_beta   90.00
_cell.angle_gamma   90.00
#
_symmetry.space_group_name_H-M   'P 1'
#
loop_
_entity.id
_entity.type
_entity.pdbx_description
1 polymer ?
#
loop_
_entity_poly.entity_id
_entity_poly.type
_entity_poly.pdbx_seq_one_letter_code
_entity_poly.pdbx_strand_id
1 'polypeptide(L)'
;TCGLREDGTGMCWGWFTISLEGPYTAISAGRAGICALEADGAPVCWGSRNAVPPDGISLSAINVGDTHACGLRKNGEAVCWGDNSRGKATPPAGRFAQSSASSQ
;
A
#
# COMPACT_ATOMS: atom_id res chain seq x y z
N THR A 1 -6.67 10.12 5.81
CA THR A 1 -7.20 9.85 4.46
C THR A 1 -6.21 10.31 3.43
N CYS A 2 -6.12 9.66 2.27
CA CYS A 2 -5.25 10.11 1.19
C CYS A 2 -5.97 10.02 -0.16
N GLY A 3 -5.50 10.81 -1.11
CA GLY A 3 -5.97 10.83 -2.49
C GLY A 3 -4.81 11.06 -3.44
N LEU A 4 -4.90 10.43 -4.61
CA LEU A 4 -3.98 10.62 -5.73
C LEU A 4 -4.63 11.58 -6.72
N ARG A 5 -3.87 12.56 -7.21
CA ARG A 5 -4.31 13.47 -8.27
C ARG A 5 -3.96 12.90 -9.66
N GLU A 6 -4.63 13.39 -10.70
CA GLU A 6 -4.35 12.98 -12.09
C GLU A 6 -2.94 13.37 -12.57
N ASP A 7 -2.31 14.34 -11.92
CA ASP A 7 -0.91 14.72 -12.15
C ASP A 7 0.10 13.73 -11.52
N GLY A 8 -0.38 12.68 -10.85
CA GLY A 8 0.42 11.68 -10.16
C GLY A 8 0.81 12.07 -8.74
N THR A 9 0.56 13.30 -8.30
CA THR A 9 0.90 13.74 -6.95
C THR A 9 -0.06 13.16 -5.91
N GLY A 10 0.50 12.71 -4.79
CA GLY A 10 -0.28 12.19 -3.67
C GLY A 10 -0.52 13.28 -2.62
N MET A 11 -1.72 13.35 -2.08
CA MET A 11 -2.00 14.20 -0.93
C MET A 11 -2.72 13.39 0.14
N CYS A 12 -2.21 13.44 1.36
CA CYS A 12 -2.87 12.90 2.54
C CYS A 12 -3.36 14.03 3.43
N TRP A 13 -4.56 13.89 3.97
CA TRP A 13 -5.21 14.86 4.86
C TRP A 13 -5.95 14.18 6.02
N GLY A 14 -6.20 14.94 7.08
CA GLY A 14 -6.80 14.48 8.32
C GLY A 14 -5.89 14.78 9.51
N TRP A 15 -5.37 13.74 10.17
CA TRP A 15 -4.52 13.88 11.36
C TRP A 15 -3.17 14.57 11.06
N PHE A 16 -2.64 14.40 9.85
CA PHE A 16 -1.52 15.17 9.31
C PHE A 16 -1.77 15.44 7.81
N THR A 17 -1.27 16.57 7.30
CA THR A 17 -1.24 16.88 5.87
C THR A 17 0.15 16.66 5.32
N ILE A 18 0.29 15.72 4.39
CA ILE A 18 1.55 15.47 3.68
C ILE A 18 1.29 15.44 2.18
N SER A 19 2.14 16.14 1.44
CA SER A 19 2.20 16.14 -0.01
C SER A 19 3.32 15.22 -0.46
N LEU A 20 3.02 14.34 -1.42
CA LEU A 20 3.96 13.41 -2.01
C LEU A 20 4.26 13.90 -3.43
N GLU A 21 5.44 14.46 -3.61
CA GLU A 21 5.94 14.96 -4.89
C GLU A 21 6.57 13.81 -5.67
N GLY A 22 5.77 13.15 -6.51
CA GLY A 22 6.22 12.09 -7.40
C GLY A 22 5.07 11.59 -8.26
N PRO A 23 5.33 10.98 -9.42
CA PRO A 23 4.28 10.37 -10.23
C PRO A 23 3.92 8.99 -9.66
N TYR A 24 2.99 8.97 -8.72
CA TYR A 24 2.45 7.71 -8.19
C TYR A 24 1.25 7.25 -9.00
N THR A 25 1.05 5.94 -9.08
CA THR A 25 -0.09 5.32 -9.77
C THR A 25 -1.18 4.86 -8.80
N ALA A 26 -0.81 4.65 -7.54
CA ALA A 26 -1.74 4.35 -6.46
C ALA A 26 -1.19 4.87 -5.13
N ILE A 27 -2.08 5.19 -4.20
CA ILE A 27 -1.74 5.56 -2.83
C ILE A 27 -2.73 4.92 -1.86
N SER A 28 -2.23 4.47 -0.72
CA SER A 28 -3.04 3.93 0.37
C SER A 28 -2.45 4.34 1.71
N ALA A 29 -3.31 4.63 2.68
CA ALA A 29 -2.87 4.97 4.03
C ALA A 29 -3.74 4.28 5.06
N GLY A 30 -3.06 3.80 6.10
CA GLY A 30 -3.65 3.15 7.27
C GLY A 30 -2.85 3.51 8.52
N ARG A 31 -3.10 2.79 9.61
CA ARG A 31 -2.41 3.00 10.90
C ARG A 31 -0.93 2.62 10.82
N ALA A 32 -0.57 1.72 9.90
CA ALA A 32 0.82 1.33 9.67
C ALA A 32 1.65 2.43 9.00
N GLY A 33 1.00 3.39 8.34
CA GLY A 33 1.67 4.44 7.57
C GLY A 33 0.97 4.71 6.25
N ILE A 34 1.69 5.37 5.36
CA ILE A 34 1.26 5.71 4.00
C ILE A 34 2.14 4.92 3.04
N CYS A 35 1.57 4.25 2.05
CA CYS A 35 2.32 3.65 0.96
C CYS A 35 1.78 4.15 -0.38
N ALA A 36 2.68 4.32 -1.35
CA ALA A 36 2.35 4.62 -2.72
C ALA A 36 3.02 3.64 -3.68
N LEU A 37 2.50 3.54 -4.89
CA LEU A 37 3.09 2.77 -5.99
C LEU A 37 3.67 3.73 -7.02
N GLU A 38 4.92 3.52 -7.40
CA GLU A 38 5.56 4.21 -8.51
C GLU A 38 5.03 3.72 -9.87
N ALA A 39 5.42 4.38 -10.96
CA ALA A 39 4.98 4.05 -12.32
C ALA A 39 5.43 2.64 -12.80
N ASP A 40 6.53 2.14 -12.26
CA ASP A 40 7.03 0.78 -12.47
C ASP A 40 6.33 -0.28 -11.59
N GLY A 41 5.45 0.17 -10.68
CA GLY A 41 4.75 -0.66 -9.71
C GLY A 41 5.55 -0.95 -8.45
N ALA A 42 6.68 -0.28 -8.22
CA ALA A 42 7.44 -0.39 -6.98
C ALA A 42 6.66 0.26 -5.82
N PRO A 43 6.44 -0.45 -4.71
CA PRO A 43 5.85 0.12 -3.50
C PRO A 43 6.86 0.91 -2.69
N VAL A 44 6.51 2.15 -2.37
CA VAL A 44 7.23 3.00 -1.43
C VAL A 44 6.35 3.28 -0.24
N CYS A 45 6.81 2.93 0.95
CA CYS A 45 6.06 3.11 2.20
C CYS A 45 6.79 4.06 3.15
N TRP A 46 6.03 5.02 3.69
CA TRP A 46 6.45 5.96 4.72
C TRP A 46 5.65 5.69 6.00
N GLY A 47 6.32 5.24 7.06
CA GLY A 47 5.66 4.97 8.34
C GLY A 47 6.34 3.89 9.18
N SER A 48 5.52 3.06 9.84
CA SER A 48 5.97 2.09 10.84
C SER A 48 6.98 1.09 10.28
N ARG A 49 8.07 0.86 11.03
CA ARG A 49 9.23 0.02 10.67
C ARG A 49 8.90 -1.41 10.23
N ASN A 50 7.68 -1.88 10.47
CA ASN A 50 7.28 -3.24 10.10
C ASN A 50 6.65 -3.30 8.71
N ALA A 51 6.12 -2.22 8.14
CA ALA A 51 5.51 -2.22 6.81
C ALA A 51 6.53 -1.94 5.68
N VAL A 52 7.75 -2.47 5.80
CA VAL A 52 8.78 -2.33 4.75
C VAL A 52 8.44 -3.28 3.60
N PRO A 53 8.21 -2.75 2.38
CA PRO A 53 7.94 -3.59 1.24
C PRO A 53 9.16 -4.43 0.84
N PRO A 54 8.96 -5.68 0.38
CA PRO A 54 10.02 -6.46 -0.24
C PRO A 54 10.58 -5.77 -1.49
N ASP A 55 11.90 -5.82 -1.68
CA ASP A 55 12.53 -5.33 -2.91
C ASP A 55 12.17 -6.22 -4.10
N GLY A 56 12.11 -5.61 -5.29
CA GLY A 56 11.91 -6.35 -6.55
C GLY A 56 10.49 -6.87 -6.78
N ILE A 57 9.48 -6.33 -6.09
CA ILE A 57 8.08 -6.63 -6.37
C ILE A 57 7.44 -5.50 -7.18
N SER A 58 6.66 -5.87 -8.20
CA SER A 58 5.86 -4.94 -8.98
C SER A 58 4.37 -5.20 -8.74
N LEU A 59 3.69 -4.19 -8.20
CA LEU A 59 2.29 -4.26 -7.81
C LEU A 59 1.44 -3.34 -8.71
N SER A 60 0.21 -3.74 -8.93
CA SER A 60 -0.83 -2.97 -9.62
C SER A 60 -1.78 -2.26 -8.66
N ALA A 61 -1.85 -2.71 -7.40
CA ALA A 61 -2.62 -2.07 -6.35
C ALA A 61 -1.95 -2.31 -4.99
N ILE A 62 -2.12 -1.38 -4.06
CA ILE A 62 -1.58 -1.45 -2.71
C ILE A 62 -2.64 -1.03 -1.69
N ASN A 63 -2.65 -1.67 -0.54
CA ASN A 63 -3.55 -1.40 0.57
C ASN A 63 -2.83 -1.50 1.90
N VAL A 64 -2.95 -0.48 2.74
CA VAL A 64 -2.27 -0.38 4.03
C VAL A 64 -3.28 -0.54 5.16
N GLY A 65 -3.03 -1.52 6.04
CA GLY A 65 -3.83 -1.77 7.24
C GLY A 65 -3.21 -1.18 8.51
N ASP A 66 -3.53 -1.79 9.65
CA ASP A 66 -3.06 -1.30 10.96
C ASP A 66 -1.57 -1.48 11.20
N THR A 67 -1.05 -2.66 10.85
CA THR A 67 0.33 -3.08 11.12
C THR A 67 0.97 -3.84 9.96
N HIS A 68 0.24 -3.99 8.85
CA HIS A 68 0.65 -4.72 7.66
C HIS A 68 0.20 -3.95 6.40
N ALA A 69 0.83 -4.23 5.28
CA ALA A 69 0.41 -3.75 3.97
C ALA A 69 0.32 -4.93 3.00
N CYS A 70 -0.62 -4.84 2.07
CA CYS A 70 -0.85 -5.85 1.05
C CYS A 70 -0.86 -5.19 -0.32
N GLY A 71 -0.14 -5.80 -1.25
CA GLY A 71 -0.11 -5.47 -2.65
C GLY A 71 -0.76 -6.55 -3.49
N LEU A 72 -1.24 -6.16 -4.68
CA LEU A 72 -1.68 -7.08 -5.71
C LEU A 72 -0.77 -6.94 -6.92
N ARG A 73 -0.15 -8.03 -7.36
CA ARG A 73 0.66 -8.07 -8.58
C ARG A 73 -0.23 -8.03 -9.83
N LYS A 74 0.33 -7.63 -10.98
CA LYS A 74 -0.38 -7.65 -12.28
C LYS A 74 -0.83 -9.05 -12.70
N ASN A 75 -0.17 -10.10 -12.22
CA ASN A 75 -0.59 -11.49 -12.43
C ASN A 75 -1.82 -11.87 -11.57
N GLY A 76 -2.23 -11.04 -10.61
CA GLY A 76 -3.34 -11.25 -9.68
C GLY A 76 -2.95 -11.94 -8.37
N GLU A 77 -1.65 -12.14 -8.13
CA GLU A 77 -1.11 -12.68 -6.88
C GLU A 77 -1.06 -11.58 -5.80
N ALA A 78 -1.61 -11.88 -4.63
CA ALA A 78 -1.52 -10.97 -3.48
C ALA A 78 -0.23 -11.21 -2.70
N VAL A 79 0.45 -10.12 -2.33
CA VAL A 79 1.67 -10.15 -1.51
C VAL A 79 1.42 -9.25 -0.32
N CYS A 80 1.47 -9.79 0.89
CA CYS A 80 1.35 -9.00 2.11
C CYS A 80 2.67 -9.02 2.88
N TRP A 81 2.98 -7.90 3.53
CA TRP A 81 4.18 -7.73 4.33
C TRP A 81 3.89 -6.96 5.62
N GLY A 82 4.79 -7.12 6.57
CA GLY A 82 4.71 -6.55 7.91
C GLY A 82 4.21 -7.51 8.97
N ASP A 83 3.49 -7.00 9.95
CA ASP A 83 3.13 -7.78 11.12
C ASP A 83 2.24 -8.97 10.73
N ASN A 84 2.79 -10.17 10.85
CA ASN A 84 2.07 -11.41 10.58
C ASN A 84 1.41 -11.99 11.85
N SER A 85 1.29 -11.21 12.93
CA SER A 85 0.53 -11.64 14.10
C SER A 85 -0.91 -12.01 13.68
N ARG A 86 -1.37 -13.19 14.10
CA ARG A 86 -2.68 -13.77 13.70
C ARG A 86 -2.86 -14.04 12.19
N GLY A 87 -1.77 -14.12 11.41
CA GLY A 87 -1.85 -14.43 9.98
C GLY A 87 -2.23 -13.25 9.08
N LYS A 88 -2.17 -12.02 9.59
CA LYS A 88 -2.57 -10.80 8.85
C LYS A 88 -1.74 -10.51 7.59
N ALA A 89 -0.48 -10.94 7.56
CA ALA A 89 0.39 -10.81 6.40
C ALA A 89 0.40 -12.09 5.53
N THR A 90 -0.53 -13.02 5.79
CA THR A 90 -0.69 -14.23 4.99
C THR A 90 -1.94 -14.07 4.12
N PRO A 91 -1.80 -13.72 2.84
CA PRO A 91 -2.95 -13.62 1.95
C PRO A 91 -3.60 -15.01 1.78
N PRO A 92 -4.94 -15.10 1.73
CA PRO A 92 -5.60 -16.34 1.34
C PRO A 92 -5.20 -16.73 -0.08
N ALA A 93 -5.05 -18.04 -0.33
CA ALA A 93 -4.73 -18.52 -1.67
C ALA A 93 -5.85 -18.16 -2.65
N GLY A 94 -5.53 -17.37 -3.69
CA GLY A 94 -6.51 -16.92 -4.66
C GLY A 94 -5.99 -15.80 -5.55
N ARG A 95 -6.70 -15.56 -6.65
CA ARG A 95 -6.46 -14.43 -7.55
C ARG A 95 -7.45 -13.32 -7.21
N PHE A 96 -6.96 -12.17 -6.80
CA PHE A 96 -7.81 -11.06 -6.37
C PHE A 96 -7.84 -9.97 -7.46
N ALA A 97 -9.01 -9.40 -7.72
CA ALA A 97 -9.16 -8.29 -8.67
C ALA A 97 -9.00 -6.92 -7.99
N GLN A 98 -9.19 -6.85 -6.68
CA GLN A 98 -9.07 -5.65 -5.87
C GLN A 98 -8.69 -6.03 -4.44
N SER A 99 -7.85 -5.23 -3.80
CA SER A 99 -7.64 -5.28 -2.36
C SER A 99 -8.36 -4.09 -1.73
N SER A 100 -8.96 -4.30 -0.55
CA SER A 100 -9.55 -3.25 0.26
C SER A 100 -8.99 -3.42 1.67
N ALA A 101 -8.17 -2.48 2.14
CA ALA A 101 -7.80 -2.42 3.55
C ALA A 101 -8.93 -1.70 4.28
N SER A 102 -9.56 -2.41 5.20
CA SER A 102 -10.53 -1.84 6.13
C SER A 102 -9.79 -0.98 7.15
N SER A 103 -10.02 0.33 7.09
CA SER A 103 -9.74 1.26 8.18
C SER A 103 -10.84 1.09 9.24
N GLN A 104 -10.52 0.45 10.38
CA GLN A 104 -11.27 0.65 11.63
C GLN A 104 -10.46 1.61 12.52
#